data_AF-C3ZVH9-F1
#
_entry.id   AF-C3ZVH9-F1
#
_cell.length_a   1.000
_cell.length_b   1.000
_cell.length_c   1.000
_cell.angle_alpha   90.00
_cell.angle_beta   90.00
_cell.angle_gamma   90.00
#
_symmetry.space_group_name_H-M   'P 1'
#
loop_
_entity.id
_entity.type
_entity.pdbx_description
1 polymer ?
#
loop_
_entity_poly.entity_id
_entity_poly.type
_entity_poly.pdbx_seq_one_letter_code
_entity_poly.pdbx_strand_id
1 'polypeptide(L)' 'DECADGTDNCHAQATCTNTDGSFTCDCTEGYSGNGVNCTDIDECANGTHNCHEDATCSNTDGGFDCTCIEGY' A
#
# COMPACT_ATOMS: atom_id res chain seq x y z
N ASP A 1 5.66 -13.46 -20.96
CA ASP A 1 4.66 -12.73 -20.18
C ASP A 1 5.30 -12.56 -18.83
N GLU A 2 5.85 -11.39 -18.62
CA GLU A 2 6.88 -11.12 -17.63
C GLU A 2 6.36 -11.36 -16.21
N CYS A 3 5.08 -11.08 -15.97
CA CYS A 3 4.40 -11.35 -14.72
C CYS A 3 4.16 -12.85 -14.46
N ALA A 4 3.82 -13.62 -15.51
CA ALA A 4 3.64 -15.07 -15.37
C ALA A 4 4.98 -15.83 -15.30
N ASP A 5 6.00 -15.31 -15.99
CA ASP A 5 7.34 -15.88 -16.06
C ASP A 5 8.23 -15.47 -14.86
N GLY A 6 7.77 -14.51 -14.04
CA GLY A 6 8.50 -13.99 -12.88
C GLY A 6 9.80 -13.28 -13.24
N THR A 7 9.85 -12.70 -14.45
CA THR A 7 11.02 -11.96 -14.96
C THR A 7 10.87 -10.44 -14.81
N ASP A 8 9.74 -9.99 -14.27
CA ASP A 8 9.53 -8.60 -13.90
C ASP A 8 10.44 -8.18 -12.73
N ASN A 9 10.52 -6.88 -12.49
CA ASN A 9 11.25 -6.28 -11.38
C ASN A 9 10.32 -5.52 -10.43
N CYS A 10 9.05 -5.90 -10.36
CA CYS A 10 8.09 -5.25 -9.47
C CYS A 10 8.46 -5.49 -8.00
N HIS A 11 8.09 -4.53 -7.16
CA HIS A 11 8.20 -4.67 -5.72
C HIS A 11 7.28 -5.79 -5.21
N ALA A 12 7.61 -6.39 -4.06
CA ALA A 12 6.73 -7.40 -3.44
C ALA A 12 5.33 -6.86 -3.08
N GLN A 13 5.25 -5.55 -2.83
CA GLN A 13 4.01 -4.79 -2.57
C GLN A 13 3.55 -4.04 -3.82
N ALA A 14 3.71 -4.63 -5.00
CA ALA A 14 3.23 -4.11 -6.27
C ALA A 14 2.56 -5.20 -7.09
N THR A 15 1.61 -4.79 -7.93
CA THR A 15 0.94 -5.64 -8.90
C THR A 15 1.64 -5.49 -10.24
N CYS A 16 2.08 -6.62 -10.81
CA CYS A 16 2.57 -6.70 -12.18
C CYS A 16 1.39 -6.84 -13.15
N THR A 17 1.34 -6.00 -14.18
CA THR A 17 0.34 -6.08 -15.25
C THR A 17 1.02 -6.11 -16.62
N ASN A 18 0.76 -7.13 -17.42
CA ASN A 18 1.28 -7.16 -18.79
C ASN A 18 0.56 -6.16 -19.68
N THR A 19 1.33 -5.54 -20.57
CA THR A 19 0.88 -4.60 -21.59
C THR A 19 1.33 -5.11 -22.96
N ASP A 20 0.84 -4.51 -24.04
CA ASP A 20 1.24 -4.94 -25.38
C ASP A 20 2.73 -4.64 -25.61
N GLY A 21 3.56 -5.69 -25.57
CA GLY A 21 5.01 -5.63 -25.75
C GLY A 21 5.84 -5.26 -24.51
N SER A 22 5.26 -5.17 -23.31
CA SER A 22 5.96 -4.87 -22.05
C SER A 22 5.11 -5.27 -20.83
N PHE A 23 5.53 -4.88 -19.62
CA PHE A 23 4.75 -4.92 -18.38
C PHE A 23 4.82 -3.58 -17.63
N THR A 24 3.91 -3.38 -16.68
CA THR A 24 3.91 -2.28 -15.70
C THR A 24 3.85 -2.82 -14.28
N CYS A 25 4.42 -2.07 -13.34
CA CYS A 25 4.35 -2.33 -11.92
C CYS A 25 3.63 -1.18 -11.23
N ASP A 26 2.62 -1.49 -10.43
CA ASP A 26 1.87 -0.49 -9.67
C ASP A 26 1.82 -0.90 -8.21
N CYS A 27 2.20 -0.02 -7.29
CA CYS A 27 2.16 -0.33 -5.85
C CYS A 27 0.73 -0.71 -5.43
N THR A 28 0.62 -1.70 -4.54
CA THR A 28 -0.68 -2.10 -3.98
C THR A 28 -1.27 -1.00 -3.10
N GLU A 29 -2.57 -1.09 -2.82
CA GLU A 29 -3.23 -0.21 -1.86
C GLU A 29 -2.49 -0.22 -0.51
N GLY A 30 -2.38 0.96 0.12
CA GLY A 30 -1.56 1.17 1.32
C GLY A 30 -0.07 1.44 1.03
N TYR A 31 0.39 1.39 -0.22
CA TYR A 31 1.77 1.67 -0.58
C TYR A 31 1.88 2.74 -1.68
N SER A 32 2.95 3.53 -1.61
CA SER A 32 3.28 4.56 -2.60
C SER A 32 4.67 4.34 -3.16
N GLY A 33 4.87 4.75 -4.42
CA GLY A 33 6.16 4.62 -5.08
C GLY A 33 6.03 4.46 -6.59
N ASN A 34 7.02 3.82 -7.20
CA ASN A 34 7.11 3.65 -8.66
C ASN A 34 6.85 2.21 -9.12
N GLY A 35 6.24 1.38 -8.27
CA GLY A 35 5.96 -0.04 -8.54
C GLY A 35 7.17 -0.97 -8.41
N VAL A 36 8.39 -0.47 -8.56
CA VAL A 36 9.65 -1.22 -8.33
C VAL A 36 10.13 -1.05 -6.89
N ASN A 37 9.93 0.15 -6.33
CA ASN A 37 10.09 0.45 -4.92
C ASN A 37 8.75 0.97 -4.41
N CYS A 38 8.15 0.25 -3.48
CA CYS A 38 6.91 0.65 -2.83
C CYS A 38 7.18 0.79 -1.34
N THR A 39 6.81 1.94 -0.78
CA THR A 39 6.92 2.25 0.63
C THR A 39 5.52 2.41 1.20
N ASP A 40 5.33 1.88 2.39
CA ASP A 40 4.10 2.01 3.16
C ASP A 40 3.66 3.49 3.24
N ILE A 41 2.37 3.73 3.09
CA ILE A 41 1.75 5.04 3.22
C ILE A 41 1.37 5.21 4.69
N ASP A 42 1.92 6.22 5.36
CA ASP A 42 1.47 6.55 6.70
C ASP A 42 0.15 7.32 6.66
N GLU A 43 -1.00 6.62 6.71
CA GLU A 43 -2.31 7.28 6.65
C GLU A 43 -2.60 8.13 7.90
N CYS A 44 -1.97 7.80 9.03
CA CYS A 44 -2.07 8.57 10.26
C CYS A 44 -1.34 9.92 10.13
N ALA A 45 -0.11 9.92 9.60
CA ALA A 45 0.66 11.14 9.37
C ALA A 45 0.10 11.99 8.22
N ASN A 46 -0.45 11.34 7.19
CA ASN A 46 -1.07 12.02 6.05
C ASN A 46 -2.49 12.53 6.35
N GLY A 47 -3.10 12.09 7.46
CA GLY A 47 -4.48 12.43 7.82
C GLY A 47 -5.52 11.89 6.84
N THR A 48 -5.19 10.81 6.12
CA THR A 48 -6.08 10.14 5.17
C THR A 48 -6.86 8.98 5.80
N HIS A 49 -6.56 8.65 7.05
CA HIS A 49 -7.30 7.66 7.83
C HIS A 49 -8.76 8.07 8.04
N ASN A 50 -9.63 7.08 8.26
CA ASN A 50 -11.06 7.27 8.56
C ASN A 50 -11.44 6.85 9.98
N CYS A 51 -10.46 6.80 10.90
CA CYS A 51 -10.72 6.54 12.32
C CYS A 51 -11.78 7.48 12.91
N HIS A 52 -12.54 6.95 13.87
CA HIS A 52 -13.48 7.74 14.66
C HIS A 52 -12.75 8.85 15.44
N GLU A 53 -13.45 9.94 15.77
CA GLU A 53 -12.88 11.05 16.54
C GLU A 53 -12.38 10.62 17.94
N ASP A 54 -13.02 9.62 18.53
CA ASP A 54 -12.64 8.98 19.80
C ASP A 54 -11.73 7.73 19.63
N ALA A 55 -11.05 7.60 18.49
CA ALA A 55 -10.10 6.53 18.23
C ALA A 55 -8.70 7.07 17.92
N THR A 56 -7.68 6.33 18.36
CA THR A 56 -6.28 6.61 18.04
C THR A 56 -5.88 5.86 16.77
N CYS A 57 -5.32 6.57 15.79
CA CYS A 57 -4.74 5.98 14.59
C CYS A 57 -3.33 5.45 14.87
N SER A 58 -3.05 4.22 14.43
CA SER A 58 -1.71 3.62 14.43
C SER A 58 -1.37 3.09 13.05
N ASN A 59 -0.29 3.58 12.46
CA ASN A 59 0.14 3.14 11.14
C ASN A 59 0.69 1.71 11.18
N THR A 60 0.41 0.92 10.15
CA THR A 60 0.79 -0.49 10.01
C THR A 60 1.31 -0.76 8.60
N ASP A 61 2.05 -1.84 8.38
CA ASP A 61 2.56 -2.17 7.04
C ASP A 61 1.42 -2.51 6.07
N GLY A 62 1.14 -1.60 5.14
CA GLY A 62 0.07 -1.68 4.15
C GLY A 62 -1.28 -1.08 4.59
N GLY A 63 -1.31 -0.29 5.66
CA GLY A 63 -2.52 0.42 6.08
C GLY A 63 -2.47 0.94 7.51
N PHE A 64 -3.61 1.07 8.17
CA PHE A 64 -3.68 1.61 9.53
C PHE A 64 -4.72 0.90 10.40
N ASP A 65 -4.48 0.94 11.71
CA ASP A 65 -5.40 0.46 12.74
C ASP A 65 -5.97 1.63 13.54
N CYS A 66 -7.28 1.58 13.80
CA CYS A 66 -7.97 2.52 14.67
C CYS A 66 -8.30 1.83 16.00
N THR A 67 -7.71 2.29 17.10
CA THR A 67 -7.98 1.75 18.43
C THR A 67 -8.85 2.71 19.22
N CYS A 68 -10.04 2.27 19.66
CA CYS A 68 -10.91 3.08 20.50
C CYS A 68 -10.22 3.43 21.82
N ILE A 69 -10.40 4.67 22.26
CA ILE A 69 -9.94 5.11 23.57
C ILE A 69 -10.81 4.40 24.62
N GLU A 70 -10.19 3.68 25.58
CA GLU A 70 -10.94 3.00 26.64
C GLU A 70 -11.85 3.98 27.40
N GLY A 71 -13.14 3.64 27.50
CA GLY A 71 -14.13 4.40 28.26
C GLY A 71 -15.20 5.14 27.44
N TYR A 72 -15.24 4.94 26.12
CA TYR A 72 -16.29 5.42 25.21
C TYR A 72 -16.98 4.26 24.48
#